data_AF-A0A177K1S7-F1
#
_entry.id   AF-A0A177K1S7-F1
#
_cell.length_a   1.000
_cell.length_b   1.000
_cell.length_c   1.000
_cell.angle_alpha   90.00
_cell.angle_beta   90.00
_cell.angle_gamma   90.00
#
_symmetry.space_group_name_H-M   'P 1'
#
loop_
_entity.id
_entity.type
_entity.pdbx_description
1 polymer ?
#
loop_
_entity_poly.entity_id
_entity_poly.type
_entity_poly.pdbx_seq_one_letter_code
_entity_poly.pdbx_strand_id
1 'polypeptide(L)' 'MAYPVAELYGEMAFIAAHFHWSSETLMTMEHGERRRWCREISGINRRLGGAPDDPFAGL' A
#
# COMPACT_ATOMS: atom_id res chain seq x y z
N MET A 1 2.46 0.73 21.03
CA MET A 1 2.53 -0.53 20.26
C MET A 1 3.41 -0.24 19.05
N ALA A 2 4.57 -0.89 18.92
CA ALA A 2 5.52 -0.60 17.85
C ALA A 2 4.98 -1.13 16.52
N TYR A 3 4.95 -0.30 15.48
CA TYR A 3 4.52 -0.73 14.15
C TYR A 3 5.59 -1.65 13.53
N PRO A 4 5.23 -2.80 12.92
CA PRO A 4 6.20 -3.67 12.31
C PRO A 4 6.86 -2.98 11.12
N VAL A 5 8.17 -2.75 11.21
CA VAL A 5 8.96 -2.10 10.14
C VAL A 5 8.83 -2.85 8.80
N ALA A 6 8.63 -4.16 8.84
CA ALA A 6 8.39 -4.97 7.65
C ALA A 6 7.09 -4.62 6.92
N GLU A 7 5.99 -4.35 7.65
CA GLU A 7 4.71 -3.94 7.05
C GLU A 7 4.82 -2.53 6.44
N LEU A 8 5.56 -1.62 7.09
CA LEU A 8 5.81 -0.28 6.59
C LEU A 8 6.46 -0.30 5.20
N TYR A 9 7.58 -1.00 5.05
CA TYR A 9 8.27 -1.07 3.75
C TYR A 9 7.44 -1.81 2.69
N GLY A 10 6.63 -2.81 3.10
CA GLY A 10 5.70 -3.49 2.21
C GLY A 10 4.64 -2.55 1.63
N GLU A 11 3.97 -1.76 2.48
CA GLU A 11 3.00 -0.75 2.05
C GLU A 11 3.63 0.29 1.13
N MET A 12 4.80 0.81 1.52
CA MET A 12 5.51 1.81 0.72
C MET A 12 5.89 1.26 -0.65
N ALA A 13 6.43 0.04 -0.73
CA ALA A 13 6.80 -0.60 -1.99
C ALA A 13 5.57 -0.82 -2.89
N PHE A 14 4.44 -1.23 -2.31
CA PHE A 14 3.21 -1.43 -3.04
C PHE A 14 2.67 -0.13 -3.64
N ILE A 15 2.65 0.95 -2.87
CA ILE A 15 2.21 2.28 -3.34
C ILE A 15 3.19 2.82 -4.39
N ALA A 16 4.50 2.71 -4.14
CA ALA A 16 5.53 3.15 -5.08
C ALA A 16 5.46 2.40 -6.43
N ALA A 17 5.08 1.11 -6.43
CA ALA A 17 4.93 0.34 -7.66
C ALA A 17 3.78 0.84 -8.55
N HIS A 18 2.75 1.48 -7.98
CA HIS A 18 1.57 1.94 -8.73
C HIS A 18 1.62 3.44 -9.07
N PHE A 19 2.09 4.27 -8.14
CA PHE A 19 2.10 5.73 -8.30
C PHE A 19 3.49 6.32 -8.54
N HIS A 20 4.55 5.51 -8.38
CA HIS A 20 5.95 5.94 -8.54
C HIS A 20 6.34 7.12 -7.65
N TRP A 21 5.67 7.27 -6.50
CA TRP A 21 6.05 8.26 -5.49
C TRP A 21 7.37 7.91 -4.84
N SER A 22 8.09 8.95 -4.39
CA SER A 22 9.37 8.76 -3.72
C SER A 22 9.19 8.11 -2.34
N SER A 23 10.21 7.39 -1.90
CA SER A 23 10.25 6.82 -0.54
C SER A 23 10.12 7.88 0.55
N GLU A 24 10.64 9.09 0.31
CA GLU A 24 10.53 10.23 1.21
C GLU A 24 9.07 10.64 1.42
N THR A 25 8.31 10.83 0.32
CA THR A 25 6.88 11.16 0.39
C THR A 25 6.11 10.07 1.15
N LEU A 26 6.40 8.80 0.90
CA LEU A 26 5.71 7.68 1.55
C LEU A 26 6.09 7.53 3.04
N MET A 27 7.31 7.89 3.41
CA MET A 27 7.77 7.95 4.80
C MET A 27 7.06 9.04 5.59
N THR A 28 6.72 10.16 4.96
CA THR A 28 5.99 11.25 5.62
C THR A 28 4.50 10.98 5.83
N MET A 29 3.95 9.98 5.15
CA MET A 29 2.52 9.64 5.27
C MET A 29 2.21 9.06 6.64
N GLU A 30 1.02 9.38 7.14
CA GLU A 30 0.48 8.72 8.32
C GLU A 30 0.19 7.24 8.01
N HIS A 31 0.24 6.42 9.04
CA HIS A 31 0.00 4.98 8.89
C HIS A 31 -1.37 4.66 8.28
N GLY A 32 -2.41 5.36 8.73
CA GLY A 32 -3.75 5.21 8.17
C GLY A 32 -3.86 5.65 6.71
N GLU A 33 -3.04 6.60 6.29
CA GLU A 33 -3.03 7.11 4.92
C GLU A 33 -2.43 6.09 3.96
N ARG A 34 -1.28 5.50 4.27
CA ARG A 34 -0.71 4.41 3.45
C ARG A 34 -1.66 3.24 3.30
N ARG A 35 -2.26 2.77 4.40
CA ARG A 35 -3.25 1.67 4.34
C ARG A 35 -4.48 2.02 3.51
N ARG A 36 -4.91 3.28 3.51
CA ARG A 36 -5.99 3.74 2.63
C ARG A 36 -5.60 3.61 1.17
N TRP A 37 -4.42 4.08 0.79
CA TRP A 37 -3.92 3.96 -0.58
C TRP A 37 -3.81 2.50 -1.02
N CYS A 38 -3.28 1.61 -0.18
CA CYS A 38 -3.25 0.18 -0.48
C CYS A 38 -4.66 -0.37 -0.79
N ARG A 39 -5.68 -0.03 0.03
CA ARG A 39 -7.07 -0.47 -0.20
C ARG A 39 -7.66 0.06 -1.50
N GLU A 40 -7.42 1.33 -1.84
CA GLU A 40 -7.93 1.93 -3.08
C GLU A 40 -7.29 1.28 -4.32
N ILE A 41 -5.97 1.08 -4.31
CA ILE A 41 -5.24 0.38 -5.38
C ILE A 41 -5.80 -1.03 -5.58
N SER A 42 -5.92 -1.81 -4.51
CA SER A 42 -6.49 -3.16 -4.58
C SER A 42 -7.95 -3.14 -5.06
N GLY A 43 -8.74 -2.15 -4.66
CA GLY A 43 -10.11 -1.95 -5.14
C GLY A 43 -10.20 -1.69 -6.64
N ILE A 44 -9.28 -0.90 -7.18
CA ILE A 44 -9.17 -0.62 -8.62
C ILE A 44 -8.77 -1.90 -9.37
N ASN A 45 -7.73 -2.61 -8.90
CA ASN A 45 -7.25 -3.84 -9.55
C ASN A 45 -8.35 -4.92 -9.62
N ARG A 46 -9.12 -5.08 -8.53
CA ARG A 46 -10.29 -5.98 -8.51
C ARG A 46 -11.36 -5.60 -9.54
N ARG A 47 -11.65 -4.31 -9.72
CA ARG A 47 -12.65 -3.83 -10.69
C ARG A 47 -12.18 -3.99 -12.14
N LEU A 48 -10.88 -3.87 -12.38
CA LEU A 48 -10.29 -3.99 -13.71
C LEU A 48 -10.07 -5.45 -14.15
N GLY A 49 -10.35 -6.43 -13.29
CA GLY A 49 -10.20 -7.85 -13.60
C GLY A 49 -8.75 -8.30 -13.80
N GLY A 50 -7.78 -7.44 -13.49
CA GLY A 50 -6.35 -7.63 -13.74
C GLY A 50 -5.58 -8.14 -12.52
N ALA A 51 -5.85 -9.37 -12.08
CA ALA A 51 -4.99 -10.23 -11.23
C ALA A 51 -4.53 -9.68 -9.85
N PRO A 52 -3.67 -10.43 -9.12
CA PRO A 52 -3.84 -11.69 -8.39
C PRO A 52 -4.28 -11.46 -6.92
N ASP A 53 -4.29 -12.51 -6.08
CA ASP A 53 -4.60 -12.45 -4.63
C ASP A 53 -3.95 -11.23 -3.94
N ASP A 54 -4.78 -10.36 -3.36
CA ASP A 54 -4.41 -9.11 -2.68
C ASP A 54 -3.65 -9.45 -1.37
N PRO A 55 -2.32 -9.27 -1.30
CA PRO A 55 -1.53 -9.64 -0.12
C PRO A 55 -1.86 -8.78 1.12
N PHE A 56 -2.68 -7.73 0.96
CA PHE A 56 -3.07 -6.79 2.02
C PHE A 56 -4.55 -6.84 2.37
N ALA A 57 -5.31 -7.82 1.86
CA ALA A 57 -6.75 -7.96 2.12
C ALA A 57 -7.11 -8.12 3.61
N GLY A 58 -6.14 -8.42 4.48
CA GLY A 58 -6.31 -8.59 5.93
C GLY A 58 -5.70 -7.50 6.81
N LEU A 59 -5.17 -6.40 6.25
CA LEU A 59 -4.54 -5.30 7.00
C LEU A 59 -5.51 -4.17 7.42
#